data_AF-T1IGL1-F1
#
_entry.id   AF-T1IGL1-F1
#
_cell.length_a   1.000
_cell.length_b   1.000
_cell.length_c   1.000
_cell.angle_alpha   90.00
_cell.angle_beta   90.00
_cell.angle_gamma   90.00
#
_symmetry.space_group_name_H-M   'P 1'
#
loop_
_entity.id
_entity.type
_entity.pdbx_description
1 polymer ?
#
loop_
_entity_poly.entity_id
_entity_poly.type
_entity_poly.pdbx_seq_one_letter_code
_entity_poly.pdbx_strand_id
1 'polypeptide(L)' 'FKLPHMNQPDGDLNEAEEISDYWAVHDMYIFENIGFSKTVDNVKYLICADCEIGPIGWFDIPSKESFIALSRVKHQ' A
#
# COMPACT_ATOMS: atom_id res chain seq x y z
N PHE A 1 0.92 9.71 -5.16
CA PHE A 1 -0.23 9.32 -4.30
C PHE A 1 0.10 9.71 -2.86
N LYS A 2 -0.86 10.27 -2.09
CA LYS A 2 -0.65 10.64 -0.69
C LYS A 2 -0.86 9.40 0.20
N LEU A 3 0.23 8.78 0.65
CA LEU A 3 0.23 7.54 1.41
C LEU A 3 0.53 7.83 2.90
N PRO A 4 -0.30 7.35 3.85
CA PRO A 4 -0.02 7.47 5.28
C PRO A 4 1.35 6.93 5.67
N HIS A 5 1.93 7.46 6.75
CA HIS A 5 3.17 6.94 7.29
C HIS A 5 2.98 5.51 7.83
N MET A 6 4.05 4.72 7.80
CA MET A 6 4.03 3.35 8.31
C MET A 6 3.63 3.30 9.79
N ASN A 7 2.92 2.24 10.18
CA ASN A 7 2.28 2.01 11.48
C ASN A 7 0.98 2.79 11.73
N GLN A 8 0.37 3.31 10.66
CA GLN A 8 -0.99 3.89 10.69
C GLN A 8 -1.93 3.03 9.85
N PRO A 9 -2.36 1.85 10.34
CA PRO A 9 -3.25 0.96 9.60
C PRO A 9 -4.62 1.60 9.29
N ASP A 10 -5.01 2.60 10.07
CA ASP A 10 -6.25 3.38 9.92
C ASP A 10 -6.13 4.58 8.97
N GLY A 11 -4.92 4.93 8.52
CA GLY A 11 -4.69 5.93 7.48
C GLY A 11 -4.99 7.38 7.88
N ASP A 12 -4.33 7.88 8.92
CA ASP A 12 -4.38 9.32 9.21
C ASP A 12 -3.63 10.11 8.12
N LEU A 13 -4.39 10.77 7.24
CA LEU A 13 -3.85 11.57 6.14
C LEU A 13 -3.12 12.85 6.61
N ASN A 14 -3.20 13.20 7.89
CA ASN A 14 -2.42 14.30 8.46
C ASN A 14 -0.92 13.95 8.54
N GLU A 15 -0.61 12.66 8.65
CA GLU A 15 0.74 12.11 8.73
C GLU A 15 1.01 11.23 7.51
N ALA A 16 0.93 11.82 6.32
CA ALA A 16 1.13 11.12 5.05
C ALA A 16 2.18 11.79 4.18
N GLU A 17 2.88 11.00 3.38
CA GLU A 17 3.88 11.45 2.42
C GLU A 17 3.39 11.30 0.98
N GLU A 18 4.00 12.06 0.08
CA GLU A 18 3.74 11.96 -1.35
C GLU A 18 4.66 10.91 -1.99
N ILE A 19 4.05 9.85 -2.53
CA ILE A 19 4.75 8.77 -3.26
C ILE A 19 4.70 9.07 -4.76
N SER A 20 5.87 9.25 -5.37
CA SER A 20 6.07 9.36 -6.82
C SER A 20 6.55 8.07 -7.46
N ASP A 21 7.30 7.25 -6.72
CA ASP A 21 8.00 6.07 -7.23
C ASP A 21 7.39 4.79 -6.70
N TYR A 22 6.86 3.97 -7.61
CA TYR A 22 6.13 2.77 -7.27
C TYR A 22 6.18 1.71 -8.38
N TRP A 23 5.99 0.45 -7.99
CA TRP A 23 5.64 -0.62 -8.92
C TRP A 23 4.13 -0.70 -9.09
N ALA A 24 3.66 -0.72 -10.34
CA ALA A 24 2.29 -1.08 -10.66
C ALA A 24 2.17 -2.60 -10.87
N VAL A 25 1.20 -3.21 -10.20
CA VAL A 25 0.92 -4.64 -10.25
C VAL A 25 -0.56 -4.80 -10.62
N HIS A 26 -0.81 -5.31 -11.82
CA HIS A 26 -2.14 -5.40 -12.43
C HIS A 26 -2.96 -6.61 -11.95
N ASP A 27 -2.32 -7.56 -11.29
CA ASP A 27 -2.98 -8.75 -10.77
C ASP A 27 -2.52 -9.03 -9.33
N MET A 28 -3.46 -9.04 -8.39
CA MET A 28 -3.20 -9.29 -6.98
C MET A 28 -2.64 -10.69 -6.71
N TYR A 29 -2.88 -11.65 -7.61
CA TYR A 29 -2.37 -13.02 -7.48
C TYR A 29 -0.87 -13.13 -7.76
N ILE A 30 -0.21 -12.05 -8.19
CA ILE A 30 1.25 -11.99 -8.38
C ILE A 30 1.98 -11.86 -7.03
N PHE A 31 1.32 -11.32 -6.00
CA PHE A 31 1.95 -11.17 -4.70
C PHE A 31 2.11 -12.51 -4.00
N GLU A 32 3.32 -12.79 -3.51
CA GLU A 32 3.58 -13.96 -2.67
C GLU A 32 3.01 -13.78 -1.26
N ASN A 33 3.29 -12.64 -0.61
CA ASN A 33 2.90 -12.35 0.77
C ASN A 33 2.50 -10.88 0.93
N ILE A 34 1.22 -10.56 0.68
CA ILE A 34 0.66 -9.22 0.87
C ILE A 34 -0.64 -9.28 1.68
N GLY A 35 -0.79 -8.36 2.63
CA GLY A 35 -2.04 -8.15 3.37
C GLY A 35 -2.77 -6.89 2.89
N PHE A 36 -4.05 -6.82 3.17
CA PHE A 36 -4.87 -5.61 2.98
C PHE A 36 -5.31 -5.08 4.34
N SER A 37 -5.17 -3.77 4.58
CA SER A 37 -5.76 -3.12 5.74
C SER A 37 -7.21 -2.66 5.46
N LYS A 38 -7.73 -1.77 6.31
CA LYS A 38 -9.04 -1.17 6.16
C LYS A 38 -9.13 -0.34 4.87
N THR A 39 -10.31 -0.40 4.26
CA THR A 39 -10.64 0.45 3.13
C THR A 39 -10.88 1.89 3.61
N VAL A 40 -10.20 2.85 3.00
CA VAL A 40 -10.45 4.29 3.16
C VAL A 40 -10.84 4.84 1.79
N ASP A 41 -12.06 5.35 1.68
CA ASP A 41 -12.69 5.75 0.41
C ASP A 41 -12.64 4.64 -0.65
N ASN A 42 -11.94 4.87 -1.76
CA ASN A 42 -11.79 3.94 -2.88
C ASN A 42 -10.45 3.20 -2.89
N VAL A 43 -9.75 3.20 -1.75
CA VAL A 43 -8.40 2.64 -1.63
C VAL A 43 -8.36 1.63 -0.49
N LYS A 44 -7.70 0.50 -0.73
CA LYS A 44 -7.25 -0.40 0.34
C LYS A 44 -5.75 -0.27 0.49
N TYR A 45 -5.25 -0.05 1.70
CA TYR A 45 -3.80 -0.05 1.87
C TYR A 45 -3.23 -1.46 1.91
N LEU A 46 -2.04 -1.60 1.34
CA LEU A 46 -1.28 -2.84 1.32
C LEU A 46 -0.32 -2.86 2.50
N ILE A 47 -0.28 -3.97 3.23
CA ILE A 47 0.57 -4.17 4.41
C ILE A 47 1.38 -5.46 4.25
N CYS A 48 2.46 -5.60 5.02
CA CYS A 48 3.17 -6.87 5.10
C CYS A 48 2.27 -7.94 5.73
N ALA A 49 2.14 -9.11 5.09
CA ALA A 49 1.32 -10.20 5.61
C ALA A 49 1.92 -10.86 6.88
N ASP A 50 3.24 -10.80 7.07
CA ASP A 50 3.92 -11.48 8.17
C ASP A 50 4.00 -10.63 9.45
N CYS A 51 4.26 -9.33 9.31
CA CYS A 51 4.47 -8.43 10.45
C CYS A 51 3.39 -7.36 10.61
N GLU A 52 2.40 -7.31 9.70
CA GLU A 52 1.29 -6.35 9.67
C GLU A 52 1.72 -4.87 9.61
N ILE A 53 3.00 -4.60 9.35
CA ILE A 53 3.52 -3.24 9.17
C ILE A 53 3.12 -2.71 7.79
N GLY A 54 2.60 -1.49 7.77
CA GLY A 54 2.31 -0.74 6.57
C GLY A 54 1.70 0.63 6.88
N PRO A 55 1.24 1.37 5.86
CA PRO A 55 1.08 0.91 4.49
C PRO A 55 2.40 0.88 3.70
N ILE A 56 2.63 -0.19 2.94
CA ILE A 56 3.73 -0.32 1.97
C ILE A 56 3.29 0.00 0.54
N GLY A 57 1.99 0.20 0.34
CA GLY A 57 1.38 0.46 -0.95
C GLY A 57 -0.13 0.68 -0.83
N TRP A 58 -0.79 0.77 -1.97
CA TRP A 58 -2.23 0.92 -2.04
C TRP A 58 -2.81 0.13 -3.22
N PHE A 59 -4.05 -0.31 -3.06
CA PHE A 59 -4.87 -0.91 -4.09
C PHE A 59 -5.99 0.05 -4.45
N ASP A 60 -6.05 0.46 -5.71
CA ASP A 60 -7.10 1.30 -6.24
C ASP A 60 -8.28 0.44 -6.67
N ILE A 61 -9.40 0.54 -5.96
CA ILE A 61 -10.58 -0.30 -6.18
C ILE A 61 -11.18 -0.10 -7.59
N PRO A 62 -11.29 1.14 -8.13
CA PRO A 62 -11.81 1.38 -9.47
C PRO A 62 -10.99 0.72 -10.60
N SER A 63 -9.66 0.92 -10.60
CA SER A 63 -8.78 0.32 -11.63
C SER A 63 -8.50 -1.17 -11.38
N LYS A 64 -8.68 -1.63 -10.14
CA LYS A 64 -8.25 -2.95 -9.64
C LYS A 64 -6.74 -3.17 -9.75
N GLU A 65 -5.97 -2.09 -9.64
CA GLU A 65 -4.51 -2.13 -9.69
C GLU A 65 -3.91 -1.94 -8.30
N SER A 66 -2.79 -2.63 -8.06
CA SER A 66 -2.00 -2.50 -6.85
C SER A 66 -0.74 -1.68 -7.15
N PHE A 67 -0.35 -0.83 -6.21
CA PHE A 67 0.83 0.02 -6.31
C PHE A 67 1.69 -0.13 -5.06
N ILE A 68 2.96 -0.52 -5.23
CA ILE A 68 3.92 -0.70 -4.13
C ILE A 68 4.90 0.46 -4.12
N ALA A 69 4.95 1.21 -3.01
CA ALA A 69 5.86 2.34 -2.87
C ALA A 69 7.31 1.84 -2.74
N LEU A 70 8.20 2.24 -3.65
CA LEU A 70 9.59 1.78 -3.65
C LEU A 70 10.34 2.21 -2.38
N SER A 71 9.95 3.36 -1.80
CA SER A 71 10.52 3.87 -0.55
C SER A 71 10.15 3.04 0.68
N ARG A 72 9.16 2.14 0.59
CA ARG A 72 8.59 1.38 1.72
C ARG A 72 8.96 -0.10 1.71
N VAL A 73 9.75 -0.55 0.72
CA VAL A 73 10.19 -1.95 0.57
C VAL A 73 11.69 -2.03 0.27
N LYS A 74 12.29 -3.19 0.55
CA LYS A 74 13.68 -3.48 0.19
C LYS A 74 13.74 -4.26 -1.11
N HIS A 75 14.79 -4.03 -1.88
CA HIS A 75 15.04 -4.63 -3.18
C HIS A 75 16.24 -5.57 -3.04
N GLN A 76 16.15 -6.81 -3.54
CA GLN A 76 17.22 -7.79 -3.55
C GLN A 76 17.29 -8.50 -4.90
#